data_AF-A0A2S8A889-F1
#
_entry.id   AF-A0A2S8A889-F1
#
_cell.length_a   1.000
_cell.length_b   1.000
_cell.length_c   1.000
_cell.angle_alpha   90.00
_cell.angle_beta   90.00
_cell.angle_gamma   90.00
#
_symmetry.space_group_name_H-M   'P 1'
#
loop_
_entity.id
_entity.type
_entity.pdbx_description
1 polymer ?
#
loop_
_entity_poly.entity_id
_entity_poly.type
_entity_poly.pdbx_seq_one_letter_code
_entity_poly.pdbx_strand_id
1 'polypeptide(L)' 'MKLPKFLIADNSDFPDDLYVVHTEFPRFILNVEEEEVEWFDELEGEEEEITNEVNHLIQQAFDFCDDEIDKYEEEEE' A
#
# COMPACT_ATOMS: atom_id res chain seq x y z
N MET A 1 -4.19 -7.03 -19.48
CA MET A 1 -3.73 -5.78 -18.84
C MET A 1 -2.70 -6.17 -17.80
N LYS A 2 -1.63 -5.39 -17.60
CA LYS A 2 -0.68 -5.59 -16.51
C LYS A 2 -0.91 -4.47 -15.50
N LEU A 3 -1.29 -4.80 -14.28
CA LEU A 3 -1.47 -3.83 -13.21
C LEU A 3 -0.09 -3.43 -12.65
N PRO A 4 0.10 -2.16 -12.25
CA PRO A 4 1.24 -1.75 -11.43
C PRO A 4 1.21 -2.45 -10.06
N LYS A 5 2.39 -2.60 -9.46
CA LYS A 5 2.54 -3.24 -8.14
C LYS A 5 1.77 -2.49 -7.05
N PHE A 6 1.90 -1.17 -7.02
CA PHE A 6 1.21 -0.28 -6.10
C PHE A 6 0.34 0.73 -6.87
N LEU A 7 -0.78 1.09 -6.27
CA LEU A 7 -1.72 2.10 -6.76
C LEU A 7 -2.20 2.93 -5.57
N ILE A 8 -2.38 4.23 -5.78
CA ILE A 8 -3.12 5.08 -4.84
C ILE A 8 -4.62 4.96 -5.14
N ALA A 9 -5.42 4.89 -4.07
CA ALA A 9 -6.87 4.86 -4.14
C ALA A 9 -7.48 5.79 -3.07
N ASP A 10 -8.60 6.40 -3.42
CA ASP A 10 -9.42 7.27 -2.57
C ASP A 10 -10.86 6.72 -2.46
N ASN A 11 -11.61 7.19 -1.46
CA ASN A 11 -13.02 6.83 -1.33
C ASN A 11 -13.87 8.03 -0.91
N SER A 12 -14.96 8.31 -1.64
CA SER A 12 -15.81 9.47 -1.35
C SER A 12 -16.57 9.39 -0.01
N ASP A 13 -16.76 8.19 0.55
CA ASP A 13 -17.37 8.00 1.88
C ASP A 13 -16.32 8.16 3.01
N PHE A 14 -15.02 8.10 2.68
CA PHE A 14 -13.88 8.27 3.58
C PHE A 14 -12.93 9.36 3.03
N PRO A 15 -13.38 10.63 2.99
CA PRO A 15 -12.67 11.70 2.28
C PRO A 15 -11.34 12.10 2.90
N ASP A 16 -11.11 11.69 4.16
CA ASP A 16 -9.89 11.96 4.90
C ASP A 16 -8.88 10.80 4.80
N ASP A 17 -9.26 9.66 4.19
CA ASP A 17 -8.43 8.46 4.09
C ASP A 17 -7.82 8.31 2.68
N LEU A 18 -6.59 7.82 2.64
CA LEU A 18 -5.83 7.45 1.46
C LEU A 18 -5.41 5.99 1.58
N TYR A 19 -5.57 5.26 0.48
CA TYR A 19 -5.27 3.84 0.44
C TYR A 19 -4.17 3.53 -0.56
N VAL A 20 -3.24 2.66 -0.17
CA VAL A 20 -2.29 2.03 -1.09
C VAL A 20 -2.75 0.61 -1.36
N VAL A 21 -3.01 0.30 -2.63
CA VAL A 21 -3.41 -1.03 -3.09
C VAL A 21 -2.18 -1.78 -3.61
N HIS A 22 -1.81 -2.87 -2.95
CA HIS A 22 -0.78 -3.80 -3.44
C HIS A 22 -1.41 -4.92 -4.25
N THR A 23 -1.09 -4.99 -5.54
CA THR A 23 -1.76 -5.90 -6.49
C THR A 23 -1.04 -7.23 -6.73
N GLU A 24 0.17 -7.39 -6.19
CA GLU A 24 0.96 -8.62 -6.27
C GLU A 24 0.80 -9.47 -5.01
N PHE A 25 1.12 -10.77 -5.08
CA PHE A 25 1.06 -11.64 -3.90
C PHE A 25 2.20 -11.29 -2.93
N PRO A 26 1.94 -11.22 -1.61
CA PRO A 26 0.62 -11.24 -0.97
C PRO A 26 -0.15 -9.92 -1.17
N ARG A 27 -1.42 -10.01 -1.57
CA ARG A 27 -2.25 -8.83 -1.88
C ARG A 27 -2.82 -8.23 -0.61
N PHE A 28 -2.75 -6.90 -0.52
CA PHE A 28 -3.27 -6.14 0.61
C PHE A 28 -3.70 -4.74 0.20
N ILE A 29 -4.47 -4.09 1.08
CA ILE A 29 -4.70 -2.64 1.08
C ILE A 29 -4.17 -2.08 2.39
N LEU A 30 -3.38 -1.02 2.29
CA LEU A 30 -2.91 -0.22 3.42
C LEU A 30 -3.76 1.05 3.49
N ASN A 31 -4.36 1.34 4.64
CA ASN A 31 -4.85 2.67 5.01
C ASN A 31 -3.65 3.46 5.56
N VAL A 32 -3.27 4.55 4.89
CA VAL A 32 -2.06 5.31 5.22
C VAL A 32 -2.26 6.09 6.52
N GLU A 33 -3.46 6.61 6.76
CA GLU A 33 -3.82 7.47 7.88
C GLU A 33 -4.02 6.69 9.18
N GLU A 34 -4.62 5.50 9.09
CA GLU A 34 -4.80 4.60 10.24
C GLU A 34 -3.61 3.65 10.45
N GLU A 35 -2.65 3.63 9.51
CA GLU A 35 -1.52 2.69 9.47
C GLU A 35 -1.97 1.22 9.54
N GLU A 36 -3.18 0.91 9.03
CA GLU A 36 -3.80 -0.42 9.11
C GLU A 36 -3.73 -1.15 7.76
N VAL A 37 -3.45 -2.47 7.81
CA VAL A 37 -3.31 -3.30 6.62
C VAL A 37 -4.35 -4.41 6.61
N GLU A 38 -5.15 -4.45 5.57
CA GLU A 38 -6.10 -5.54 5.29
C GLU A 38 -5.51 -6.48 4.23
N TRP A 39 -5.33 -7.74 4.60
CA TRP A 39 -4.76 -8.79 3.74
C TRP A 39 -5.85 -9.59 3.04
N PHE A 40 -5.69 -9.80 1.73
CA PHE A 40 -6.60 -10.65 0.96
C PHE A 40 -6.13 -12.09 0.84
N ASP A 41 -4.85 -12.33 1.07
CA ASP A 41 -4.20 -13.62 0.90
C ASP A 41 -3.77 -14.19 2.25
N GLU A 42 -3.87 -15.52 2.38
CA GLU A 42 -3.30 -16.23 3.52
C GLU A 42 -1.78 -16.30 3.36
N LEU A 43 -1.05 -15.79 4.35
CA LEU A 43 0.40 -15.82 4.38
C LEU A 43 0.87 -17.20 4.87
N GLU A 44 1.54 -17.95 4.00
CA GLU A 44 2.10 -19.28 4.31
C GLU A 44 3.64 -19.21 4.35
N GLY A 45 4.27 -19.83 5.35
CA GLY A 45 5.72 -19.76 5.54
C GLY A 45 6.14 -19.87 7.01
N GLU A 46 7.45 -19.75 7.28
CA GLU A 46 7.94 -19.60 8.66
C GLU A 46 7.58 -18.19 9.18
N GLU A 47 7.13 -18.08 10.44
CA GLU A 47 6.67 -16.81 11.04
C GLU A 47 7.69 -15.67 10.87
N GLU A 48 8.98 -15.95 10.98
CA GLU A 48 10.05 -14.95 10.87
C GLU A 48 10.22 -14.45 9.44
N GLU A 49 10.10 -15.34 8.43
CA GLU A 49 10.17 -14.95 7.02
C GLU A 49 8.96 -14.11 6.63
N ILE A 50 7.76 -14.53 7.03
CA ILE A 50 6.51 -13.80 6.79
C ILE A 50 6.58 -12.40 7.41
N THR A 51 7.01 -12.31 8.67
CA THR A 51 7.07 -11.02 9.38
C THR A 51 8.02 -10.04 8.67
N ASN A 52 9.19 -10.53 8.22
CA ASN A 52 10.15 -9.69 7.52
C ASN A 52 9.63 -9.26 6.14
N GLU A 53 9.01 -10.17 5.39
CA GLU A 53 8.42 -9.86 4.08
C GLU A 53 7.27 -8.85 4.21
N VAL A 54 6.37 -9.06 5.16
CA VAL A 54 5.25 -8.17 5.47
C VAL A 54 5.75 -6.77 5.81
N ASN A 55 6.67 -6.65 6.76
CA ASN A 55 7.23 -5.35 7.15
C ASN A 55 7.89 -4.64 5.97
N HIS A 56 8.59 -5.39 5.13
CA HIS A 56 9.22 -4.84 3.94
C HIS A 56 8.19 -4.33 2.91
N LEU A 57 7.11 -5.06 2.68
CA LEU A 57 6.05 -4.68 1.74
C LEU A 57 5.27 -3.46 2.23
N ILE A 58 4.99 -3.38 3.53
CA ILE A 58 4.32 -2.22 4.14
C ILE A 58 5.21 -0.98 3.99
N GLN A 59 6.50 -1.09 4.30
CA GLN A 59 7.44 0.01 4.12
C GLN A 59 7.48 0.48 2.66
N GLN A 60 7.54 -0.44 1.69
CA GLN A 60 7.49 -0.09 0.27
C GLN A 60 6.18 0.63 -0.13
N ALA A 61 5.06 0.30 0.51
CA ALA A 61 3.78 0.95 0.24
C ALA A 61 3.77 2.40 0.73
N PHE A 62 4.32 2.68 1.91
CA PHE A 62 4.51 4.04 2.41
C PHE A 62 5.49 4.83 1.55
N ASP A 63 6.67 4.27 1.26
CA ASP A 63 7.67 4.92 0.39
C ASP A 63 7.07 5.29 -0.98
N PHE A 64 6.24 4.39 -1.55
CA PHE A 64 5.53 4.66 -2.79
C PHE A 64 4.50 5.79 -2.65
N CYS A 65 3.76 5.83 -1.54
CA CYS A 65 2.78 6.88 -1.28
C CYS A 65 3.44 8.25 -1.19
N ASP A 66 4.51 8.36 -0.41
CA ASP A 66 5.28 9.59 -0.26
C ASP A 66 5.80 10.06 -1.63
N ASP A 67 6.43 9.16 -2.40
CA ASP A 67 6.95 9.46 -3.75
C ASP A 67 5.87 9.91 -4.74
N GLU A 68 4.65 9.39 -4.64
CA GLU A 68 3.55 9.77 -5.53
C GLU A 68 2.91 11.09 -5.10
N ILE A 69 2.74 11.33 -3.80
CA ILE A 69 2.25 12.62 -3.28
C ILE A 69 3.21 13.74 -3.69
N ASP A 70 4.51 13.55 -3.51
CA ASP A 70 5.54 14.53 -3.89
C ASP A 70 5.43 14.90 -5.38
N LYS A 71 5.16 13.92 -6.27
CA LYS A 71 4.97 14.18 -7.70
C LYS A 71 3.71 14.98 -7.99
N TYR A 72 2.61 14.71 -7.29
CA TYR A 72 1.38 15.50 -7.46
C TYR A 72 1.59 16.94 -6.98
N GLU A 73 2.32 17.15 -5.87
CA GLU A 73 2.66 18.49 -5.39
C GLU A 73 3.58 19.23 -6.37
N GLU A 74 4.58 18.55 -6.96
CA GLU A 74 5.47 19.13 -7.98
C GLU A 74 4.73 19.47 -9.30
N GLU A 75 3.69 18.72 -9.66
CA GLU A 75 2.89 18.99 -10.87
C GLU A 75 1.94 20.20 -10.72
N GLU A 76 1.66 20.64 -9.49
CA GLU A 76 0.83 21.82 -9.22
C GLU A 76 1.59 23.16 -9.21
N GLU A 77 2.95 23.14 -9.26
CA GLU A 77 3.82 24.33 -9.41
C GLU A 77 4.11 24.74 -10.87
#